data_AF-A0A1Y3BGG4-F1
#
_entry.id   AF-A0A1Y3BGG4-F1
#
_cell.length_a   1.000
_cell.length_b   1.000
_cell.length_c   1.000
_cell.angle_alpha   90.00
_cell.angle_beta   90.00
_cell.angle_gamma   90.00
#
_symmetry.space_group_name_H-M   'P 1'
#
loop_
_entity.id
_entity.type
_entity.pdbx_description
1 polymer ?
#
loop_
_entity_poly.entity_id
_entity_poly.type
_entity_poly.pdbx_seq_one_letter_code
_entity_poly.pdbx_strand_id
1 'polypeptide(L)'
;MKYFLSTLYLQPLLKGFFAVETFFYISGMLTSYSALKYTGGDYRNLNKITYLLLRYLRLTPQLILFMLFMTLLPSMFDGPIWSPLMKSISNQCSKTWWHNLIYIQNLIDIDNMVFTIN
;
A
#
# COMPACT_ATOMS: atom_id res chain seq x y z
N MET A 1 17.78 22.25 24.97
CA MET A 1 17.63 22.53 23.52
C MET A 1 17.75 21.27 22.65
N LYS A 2 18.76 20.40 22.84
CA LYS A 2 18.91 19.13 22.08
C LYS A 2 17.67 18.20 22.10
N TYR A 3 17.02 18.04 23.26
CA TYR A 3 15.79 17.24 23.39
C TYR A 3 14.59 17.80 22.60
N PHE A 4 14.47 19.13 22.53
CA PHE A 4 13.41 19.77 21.75
C PHE A 4 13.63 19.57 20.24
N LEU A 5 14.89 19.69 19.78
CA LEU A 5 15.27 19.40 18.40
C LEU A 5 15.06 17.92 18.02
N SER A 6 15.36 16.95 18.91
CA SER A 6 15.09 15.53 18.62
C SER A 6 13.60 15.23 18.55
N THR A 7 12.79 15.84 19.42
CA THR A 7 11.32 15.74 19.36
C THR A 7 10.78 16.29 18.04
N LEU A 8 11.31 17.43 17.56
CA LEU A 8 10.85 18.06 16.32
C LEU A 8 11.20 17.22 15.08
N TYR A 9 12.36 16.55 15.08
CA TYR A 9 12.75 15.61 14.01
C TYR A 9 11.91 14.32 13.98
N LEU A 10 11.39 13.88 15.12
CA LEU A 10 10.53 12.68 15.20
C LEU A 10 9.07 12.98 14.83
N GLN A 11 8.65 14.24 14.79
CA GLN A 11 7.26 14.61 14.48
C GLN A 11 6.77 14.15 13.10
N PRO A 12 7.53 14.27 12.00
CA PRO A 12 7.13 13.75 10.69
C PRO A 12 6.98 12.22 10.68
N LEU A 13 7.84 11.51 11.42
CA LEU A 13 7.78 10.06 11.56
C LEU A 13 6.49 9.62 12.28
N LEU A 14 6.14 10.31 13.37
CA LEU A 14 4.96 10.03 14.18
C LEU A 14 3.65 10.48 13.52
N LYS A 15 3.69 11.53 12.69
CA LYS A 15 2.50 12.11 12.01
C LYS A 15 2.38 11.72 10.53
N GLY A 16 3.21 10.80 10.05
CA GLY A 16 3.25 10.41 8.64
C GLY A 16 1.90 9.94 8.09
N PHE A 17 1.07 9.30 8.92
CA PHE A 17 -0.28 8.86 8.56
C PHE A 17 -1.15 10.02 8.05
N PHE A 18 -1.18 11.14 8.78
CA PHE A 18 -1.99 12.32 8.43
C PHE A 18 -1.50 12.98 7.13
N ALA A 19 -0.19 12.97 6.89
CA ALA A 19 0.40 13.48 5.65
C ALA A 19 0.00 12.61 4.44
N VAL A 20 -0.01 11.28 4.60
CA VAL A 20 -0.44 10.35 3.54
C VAL A 20 -1.93 10.52 3.22
N GLU A 21 -2.77 10.64 4.26
CA GLU A 21 -4.22 10.83 4.09
C GLU A 21 -4.56 12.10 3.31
N THR A 22 -3.94 13.23 3.66
CA THR A 22 -4.13 14.51 2.97
C THR A 22 -3.64 14.48 1.53
N PHE A 23 -2.48 13.86 1.26
CA PHE A 23 -1.98 13.65 -0.10
C PHE A 23 -2.93 12.81 -0.96
N PHE A 24 -3.48 11.74 -0.39
CA PHE A 24 -4.47 10.90 -1.07
C PHE A 24 -5.74 11.68 -1.40
N TYR A 25 -6.22 12.52 -0.46
CA TYR A 25 -7.41 13.33 -0.63
C TYR A 25 -7.26 14.34 -1.77
N ILE A 26 -6.16 15.09 -1.78
CA ILE A 26 -5.85 16.08 -2.82
C ILE A 26 -5.66 15.39 -4.18
N SER A 27 -4.95 14.26 -4.21
CA SER A 27 -4.77 13.45 -5.43
C SER A 27 -6.12 12.99 -5.99
N GLY A 28 -7.04 12.55 -5.13
CA GLY A 28 -8.38 12.12 -5.51
C GLY A 28 -9.20 13.25 -6.12
N MET A 29 -9.24 14.41 -5.45
CA MET A 29 -9.95 15.59 -5.94
C MET A 29 -9.44 16.06 -7.31
N LEU A 30 -8.12 16.15 -7.47
CA LEU A 30 -7.52 16.54 -8.74
C LEU A 30 -7.90 15.58 -9.86
N THR A 31 -7.88 14.27 -9.58
CA THR A 31 -8.23 13.26 -10.57
C THR A 31 -9.71 13.37 -10.98
N SER A 32 -10.65 13.53 -10.03
CA SER A 32 -12.06 13.74 -10.35
C SER A 32 -12.30 15.03 -11.15
N TYR A 33 -11.60 16.10 -10.82
CA TYR A 33 -11.69 17.37 -11.55
C TYR A 33 -11.17 17.23 -12.98
N SER A 34 -10.02 16.57 -13.15
CA SER A 34 -9.44 16.30 -14.46
C SER A 34 -10.39 15.44 -15.31
N ALA A 35 -10.97 14.39 -14.74
CA ALA A 35 -11.94 13.54 -15.42
C ALA A 35 -13.16 14.34 -15.86
N LEU A 36 -13.75 15.17 -14.99
CA LEU A 36 -14.88 16.03 -15.34
C LEU A 36 -14.52 17.00 -16.48
N LYS A 37 -13.32 17.58 -16.45
CA LYS A 37 -12.82 18.51 -17.48
C LYS A 37 -12.60 17.83 -18.83
N TYR A 38 -11.99 16.64 -18.86
CA TYR A 38 -11.78 15.87 -20.11
C TYR A 38 -13.07 15.39 -20.74
N THR A 39 -14.08 15.18 -19.90
CA THR A 39 -15.36 14.59 -20.30
C THR A 39 -16.42 15.64 -20.66
N GLY A 40 -16.20 16.91 -20.30
CA GLY A 40 -17.16 17.98 -20.58
C GLY A 40 -18.51 17.79 -19.87
N GLY A 41 -18.56 16.94 -18.83
CA GLY A 41 -19.78 16.57 -18.10
C GLY A 41 -20.48 15.29 -18.59
N ASP A 42 -20.07 14.68 -19.71
CA ASP A 42 -20.74 13.50 -20.27
C ASP A 42 -20.01 12.16 -20.04
N TYR A 43 -20.44 11.38 -19.04
CA TYR A 43 -19.75 10.19 -18.53
C TYR A 43 -19.47 9.08 -19.57
N ARG A 44 -20.08 9.13 -20.75
CA ARG A 44 -19.86 8.16 -21.83
C ARG A 44 -18.51 8.30 -22.53
N ASN A 45 -17.92 9.50 -22.53
CA ASN A 45 -16.68 9.76 -23.28
C ASN A 45 -15.41 9.38 -22.51
N LEU A 46 -15.51 9.02 -21.22
CA LEU A 46 -14.35 8.55 -20.49
C LEU A 46 -14.08 7.07 -20.75
N ASN A 47 -12.83 6.81 -21.16
CA ASN A 47 -12.32 5.48 -21.37
C ASN A 47 -12.04 4.81 -20.01
N LYS A 48 -13.09 4.20 -19.43
CA LYS A 48 -13.06 3.58 -18.09
C LYS A 48 -11.91 2.58 -17.93
N ILE A 49 -11.60 1.84 -19.00
CA ILE A 49 -10.53 0.85 -19.02
C ILE A 49 -9.16 1.51 -18.82
N THR A 50 -8.85 2.57 -19.57
CA THR A 50 -7.59 3.30 -19.43
C THR A 50 -7.45 3.90 -18.03
N TYR A 51 -8.54 4.44 -17.48
CA TYR A 51 -8.54 4.99 -16.12
C TYR A 51 -8.32 3.92 -15.05
N LEU A 52 -8.93 2.75 -15.20
CA LEU A 52 -8.75 1.62 -14.30
C LEU A 52 -7.32 1.07 -14.36
N LEU A 53 -6.75 0.97 -15.57
CA LEU A 53 -5.37 0.52 -15.78
C LEU A 53 -4.34 1.49 -15.18
N LEU A 54 -4.53 2.80 -15.36
CA LEU A 54 -3.67 3.81 -14.74
C LEU A 54 -3.75 3.76 -13.20
N ARG A 55 -4.95 3.51 -12.66
CA ARG A 55 -5.15 3.32 -11.22
C ARG A 55 -4.43 2.06 -10.72
N TYR A 56 -4.53 0.97 -11.47
CA TYR A 56 -3.84 -0.28 -11.16
C TYR A 56 -2.32 -0.08 -11.16
N LEU A 57 -1.75 0.47 -12.24
CA LEU A 57 -0.32 0.72 -12.40
C LEU A 57 0.28 1.65 -11.33
N ARG A 58 -0.52 2.51 -10.69
CA ARG A 58 -0.05 3.34 -9.55
C ARG A 58 0.01 2.56 -8.24
N LEU A 59 -0.92 1.64 -8.00
CA LEU A 59 -1.00 0.87 -6.75
C LEU A 59 0.01 -0.29 -6.75
N THR A 60 0.21 -0.95 -7.90
CA THR A 60 1.13 -2.08 -8.07
C THR A 60 2.58 -1.80 -7.62
N PRO A 61 3.24 -0.66 -7.92
CA PRO A 61 4.62 -0.42 -7.50
C PRO A 61 4.77 -0.32 -5.98
N GLN A 62 3.79 0.27 -5.29
CA GLN A 62 3.79 0.29 -3.82
C GLN A 62 3.67 -1.13 -3.25
N LEU A 63 2.85 -1.97 -3.86
CA LEU A 63 2.63 -3.34 -3.42
C LEU A 63 3.87 -4.22 -3.68
N ILE A 64 4.51 -4.06 -4.84
CA ILE A 64 5.79 -4.71 -5.16
C ILE A 64 6.88 -4.29 -4.16
N LEU A 65 6.98 -2.99 -3.85
CA LEU A 65 7.94 -2.49 -2.88
C LEU A 65 7.69 -3.10 -1.49
N PHE A 66 6.43 -3.22 -1.09
CA PHE A 66 6.06 -3.84 0.19
C PHE A 66 6.45 -5.33 0.23
N MET A 67 6.17 -6.10 -0.82
CA MET A 67 6.60 -7.50 -0.91
C MET A 67 8.12 -7.64 -0.88
N LEU A 68 8.83 -6.75 -1.57
CA LEU A 68 10.29 -6.71 -1.58
C LEU A 68 10.82 -6.45 -0.17
N PHE A 69 10.25 -5.47 0.54
CA PHE A 69 10.59 -5.19 1.92
C PHE A 69 10.37 -6.42 2.81
N MET A 70 9.21 -7.07 2.73
CA MET A 70 8.93 -8.27 3.53
C MET A 70 9.91 -9.42 3.26
N THR A 71 10.48 -9.48 2.06
CA THR A 71 11.50 -10.47 1.70
C THR A 71 12.92 -10.05 2.11
N LEU A 72 13.22 -8.74 2.16
CA LEU A 72 14.55 -8.21 2.55
C LEU A 72 14.73 -8.08 4.07
N LEU A 73 13.67 -7.70 4.79
CA LEU A 73 13.64 -7.54 6.25
C LEU A 73 14.21 -8.73 7.04
N PRO A 74 13.92 -10.01 6.73
CA PRO A 74 14.52 -11.16 7.42
C PRO A 74 16.05 -11.17 7.38
N SER A 75 16.66 -10.73 6.27
CA SER A 75 18.11 -10.74 6.10
C SER A 75 18.81 -9.59 6.84
N MET A 76 18.06 -8.60 7.31
CA MET A 76 18.59 -7.41 7.99
C MET A 76 18.55 -7.52 9.52
N PHE A 77 17.70 -8.40 10.07
CA PHE A 77 17.49 -8.53 11.52
C PHE A 77 17.51 -10.00 11.94
N ASP A 78 18.51 -10.38 12.74
CA ASP A 78 18.58 -11.68 13.39
C ASP A 78 18.05 -11.59 14.84
N GLY A 79 17.04 -12.40 15.16
CA GLY A 79 16.48 -12.50 16.51
C GLY A 79 15.76 -13.83 16.73
N PRO A 80 15.78 -14.38 17.97
CA PRO A 80 15.25 -15.74 18.26
C PRO A 80 13.75 -15.89 18.04
N ILE A 81 12.98 -14.79 18.19
CA ILE A 81 11.54 -14.73 17.84
C ILE A 81 11.34 -14.44 16.34
N TRP A 82 12.29 -13.76 15.71
CA TRP A 82 12.23 -13.31 14.32
C TRP A 82 12.39 -14.46 13.31
N SER A 83 13.29 -15.42 13.56
CA SER A 83 13.50 -16.56 12.65
C SER A 83 12.25 -17.41 12.37
N PRO A 84 11.47 -17.89 13.37
CA PRO A 84 10.27 -18.68 13.09
C PRO A 84 9.15 -17.86 12.47
N LEU A 85 8.96 -16.61 12.93
CA LEU A 85 7.93 -15.70 12.40
C LEU A 85 8.16 -15.40 10.92
N MET A 86 9.39 -15.04 10.57
CA MET A 86 9.70 -14.61 9.20
C MET A 86 9.75 -15.80 8.22
N LYS A 87 10.09 -17.01 8.71
CA LYS A 87 9.96 -18.25 7.94
C LYS A 87 8.50 -18.56 7.59
N SER A 88 7.56 -18.31 8.51
CA SER A 88 6.12 -18.48 8.25
C SER A 88 5.62 -17.47 7.21
N ILE A 89 5.94 -16.19 7.40
CA ILE A 89 5.55 -15.08 6.50
C ILE A 89 6.12 -15.30 5.09
N SER A 90 7.40 -15.66 4.98
CA SER A 90 8.07 -15.92 3.70
C SER A 90 7.40 -17.07 2.94
N ASN A 91 7.03 -18.15 3.64
CA ASN A 91 6.42 -19.33 3.02
C ASN A 91 4.98 -19.04 2.57
N GLN A 92 4.24 -18.19 3.30
CA GLN A 92 2.92 -17.71 2.88
C GLN A 92 3.03 -16.73 1.69
N CYS A 93 3.98 -15.79 1.74
CA CYS A 93 4.21 -14.84 0.66
C CYS A 93 4.58 -15.56 -0.65
N SER A 94 5.42 -16.60 -0.60
CA SER A 94 5.76 -17.41 -1.78
C SER A 94 4.59 -18.19 -2.37
N LYS A 95 3.52 -18.44 -1.62
CA LYS A 95 2.29 -19.10 -2.13
C LYS A 95 1.25 -18.09 -2.62
N THR A 96 1.20 -16.92 -1.99
CA THR A 96 0.11 -15.94 -2.19
C THR A 96 0.56 -14.66 -2.92
N TRP A 97 1.82 -14.58 -3.39
CA TRP A 97 2.36 -13.42 -4.11
C TRP A 97 1.52 -13.04 -5.33
N TRP A 98 1.04 -14.02 -6.09
CA TRP A 98 0.23 -13.76 -7.29
C TRP A 98 -1.18 -13.27 -6.96
N HIS A 99 -1.78 -13.73 -5.85
CA HIS A 99 -3.07 -13.21 -5.36
C HIS A 99 -2.96 -11.75 -4.93
N ASN A 100 -1.86 -11.38 -4.28
CA ASN A 100 -1.55 -9.99 -3.93
C ASN A 100 -1.39 -9.11 -5.17
N LEU A 101 -0.72 -9.63 -6.22
CA LEU A 101 -0.44 -8.88 -7.44
C LEU A 101 -1.74 -8.53 -8.19
N ILE A 102 -2.68 -9.47 -8.26
CA ILE A 102 -3.99 -9.28 -8.94
C ILE A 102 -5.04 -8.64 -8.00
N TYR A 103 -4.67 -8.30 -6.75
CA TYR A 103 -5.58 -7.77 -5.72
C TYR A 103 -6.77 -8.69 -5.39
N ILE A 104 -6.65 -9.98 -5.68
CA ILE A 104 -7.71 -10.97 -5.52
C ILE A 104 -7.86 -11.45 -4.07
N GLN A 105 -6.93 -11.09 -3.18
CA GLN A 105 -6.99 -11.48 -1.77
C GLN A 105 -8.30 -11.10 -1.07
N ASN A 106 -8.94 -9.99 -1.44
CA ASN A 106 -10.23 -9.59 -0.86
C ASN A 106 -11.45 -10.39 -1.40
N LEU A 107 -11.28 -11.15 -2.48
CA LEU A 107 -12.39 -11.85 -3.16
C LEU A 107 -12.34 -13.36 -2.97
N ILE A 108 -11.15 -13.95 -2.86
CA ILE A 108 -10.96 -15.40 -2.72
C ILE A 108 -10.79 -15.81 -1.26
N ASP A 109 -10.34 -14.89 -0.40
CA ASP A 109 -9.84 -15.25 0.91
C ASP A 109 -10.34 -14.24 1.96
N ILE A 110 -11.65 -14.28 2.20
CA ILE A 110 -12.27 -13.57 3.32
C ILE A 110 -12.01 -14.35 4.64
N ASP A 111 -11.62 -15.64 4.53
CA ASP A 111 -11.47 -16.57 5.66
C ASP A 111 -10.04 -16.60 6.25
N ASN A 112 -8.98 -16.28 5.49
CA ASN A 112 -7.58 -16.19 5.96
C ASN A 112 -6.99 -14.77 5.83
N MET A 113 -7.79 -13.73 6.07
CA MET A 113 -7.23 -12.39 6.31
C MET A 113 -6.26 -12.44 7.51
N VAL A 114 -5.02 -12.00 7.30
CA VAL A 114 -3.94 -11.92 8.32
C VAL A 114 -4.24 -10.94 9.49
N PHE A 115 -5.49 -10.49 9.63
CA PHE A 115 -6.01 -9.74 10.79
C PHE A 115 -7.11 -10.47 11.56
N THR A 116 -7.20 -11.80 11.49
CA THR A 116 -7.89 -12.56 12.54
C THR A 116 -6.97 -12.65 13.76
N ILE A 117 -7.15 -11.73 14.70
CA ILE A 117 -6.66 -11.89 16.07
C ILE A 117 -7.48 -13.02 16.69
N ASN A 118 -6.85 -14.18 16.87
CA ASN A 118 -7.18 -15.11 17.96
C ASN A 118 -5.89 -15.36 18.74
#